data_AF-A0A2N7KP41-F1
#
_entry.id   AF-A0A2N7KP41-F1
#
_cell.length_a   1.000
_cell.length_b   1.000
_cell.length_c   1.000
_cell.angle_alpha   90.00
_cell.angle_beta   90.00
_cell.angle_gamma   90.00
#
_symmetry.space_group_name_H-M   'P 1'
#
loop_
_entity.id
_entity.type
_entity.pdbx_description
1 polymer ?
#
loop_
_entity_poly.entity_id
_entity_poly.type
_entity_poly.pdbx_seq_one_letter_code
_entity_poly.pdbx_strand_id
1 'polypeptide(L)'
;MNNTRRAVLLSLLSGALLGTPALAYSDAECGIWMCMPTGFTTGCGEAKKAFKDRVKHFKSPLPSFMGCMVDSGTDSSQASEITSREGRAAYSPRYEECVSWGHSFKGEKVCSAWRPVPSKLYKDQSCVTSRDTSHRTPTQCTATYEYTEMWMDGQRYGEPYFYNHNGDTITADVIIEN
;
A
#
# COMPACT_ATOMS: atom_id res chain seq x y z
N MET A 1 16.86 -81.35 -14.31
CA MET A 1 16.83 -79.94 -14.77
C MET A 1 15.81 -79.20 -13.92
N ASN A 2 16.28 -78.45 -12.93
CA ASN A 2 15.45 -77.72 -11.97
C ASN A 2 15.15 -76.32 -12.50
N ASN A 3 13.91 -75.86 -12.42
CA ASN A 3 13.57 -74.46 -12.68
C ASN A 3 12.67 -73.91 -11.57
N THR A 4 13.33 -73.32 -10.58
CA THR A 4 12.72 -72.64 -9.44
C THR A 4 12.30 -71.23 -9.87
N ARG A 5 10.98 -70.97 -9.96
CA ARG A 5 10.45 -69.63 -10.21
C ARG A 5 10.56 -68.80 -8.92
N ARG A 6 11.30 -67.70 -8.99
CA ARG A 6 11.43 -66.71 -7.91
C ARG A 6 10.17 -65.83 -7.88
N ALA A 7 9.49 -65.78 -6.74
CA ALA A 7 8.42 -64.82 -6.46
C ALA A 7 9.04 -63.47 -6.11
N VAL A 8 8.62 -62.41 -6.81
CA VAL A 8 9.01 -61.02 -6.54
C VAL A 8 7.96 -60.42 -5.60
N LEU A 9 8.38 -60.05 -4.39
CA LEU A 9 7.54 -59.34 -3.41
C LEU A 9 7.44 -57.87 -3.81
N LEU A 10 6.23 -57.41 -4.13
CA LEU A 10 5.89 -56.00 -4.35
C LEU A 10 5.64 -55.33 -2.99
N SER A 11 6.60 -54.54 -2.52
CA SER A 11 6.45 -53.66 -1.35
C SER A 11 5.52 -52.49 -1.68
N LEU A 12 4.36 -52.44 -1.02
CA LEU A 12 3.48 -51.26 -0.94
C LEU A 12 4.05 -50.30 0.12
N LEU A 13 4.88 -49.33 -0.31
CA LEU A 13 5.16 -48.13 0.50
C LEU A 13 4.03 -47.13 0.28
N SER A 14 3.03 -47.14 1.17
CA SER A 14 2.05 -46.06 1.30
C SER A 14 2.74 -44.82 1.86
N GLY A 15 3.20 -43.93 0.97
CA GLY A 15 3.66 -42.59 1.35
C GLY A 15 2.49 -41.75 1.82
N ALA A 16 2.41 -41.48 3.12
CA ALA A 16 1.54 -40.46 3.67
C ALA A 16 2.01 -39.10 3.12
N LEU A 17 1.26 -38.55 2.17
CA LEU A 17 1.38 -37.16 1.73
C LEU A 17 1.08 -36.26 2.95
N LEU A 18 2.13 -35.80 3.62
CA LEU A 18 2.07 -34.67 4.53
C LEU A 18 1.77 -33.43 3.69
N GLY A 19 0.48 -33.17 3.44
CA GLY A 19 0.04 -31.91 2.87
C GLY A 19 0.45 -30.78 3.82
N THR A 20 1.33 -29.89 3.36
CA THR A 20 1.56 -28.62 4.06
C THR A 20 0.23 -27.88 4.09
N PRO A 21 -0.23 -27.36 5.24
CA PRO A 21 -1.42 -26.53 5.28
C PRO A 21 -1.14 -25.30 4.39
N ALA A 22 -1.89 -25.17 3.30
CA ALA A 22 -1.96 -23.91 2.57
C ALA A 22 -2.53 -22.90 3.57
N LEU A 23 -1.73 -21.90 3.95
CA LEU A 23 -2.22 -20.76 4.71
C LEU A 23 -3.09 -19.93 3.77
N ALA A 24 -4.33 -20.37 3.57
CA ALA A 24 -5.34 -19.53 2.94
C ALA A 24 -5.55 -18.32 3.86
N TYR A 25 -5.30 -17.13 3.34
CA TYR A 25 -5.66 -15.90 4.05
C TYR A 25 -7.18 -15.85 4.19
N SER A 26 -7.67 -15.13 5.20
CA SER A 26 -9.12 -14.96 5.35
C SER A 26 -9.72 -14.21 4.15
N ASP A 27 -10.99 -14.44 3.85
CA ASP A 27 -11.72 -13.70 2.80
C ASP A 27 -11.64 -12.18 3.00
N ALA A 28 -11.60 -11.72 4.26
CA ALA A 28 -11.44 -10.32 4.60
C ALA A 28 -10.05 -9.78 4.20
N GLU A 29 -8.98 -10.55 4.44
CA GLU A 29 -7.63 -10.17 4.01
C GLU A 29 -7.49 -10.19 2.49
N CYS A 30 -8.03 -11.21 1.82
CA CYS A 30 -8.00 -11.27 0.36
C CYS A 30 -8.87 -10.19 -0.30
N GLY A 31 -9.97 -9.80 0.36
CA GLY A 31 -10.81 -8.69 -0.05
C GLY A 31 -10.07 -7.34 -0.13
N ILE A 32 -8.90 -7.19 0.54
CA ILE A 32 -8.09 -5.97 0.46
C ILE A 32 -7.66 -5.70 -1.00
N TRP A 33 -7.27 -6.73 -1.76
CA TRP A 33 -6.89 -6.59 -3.17
C TRP A 33 -8.04 -6.01 -4.02
N MET A 34 -9.29 -6.34 -3.72
CA MET A 34 -10.44 -5.82 -4.47
C MET A 34 -10.90 -4.45 -3.98
N CYS A 35 -10.76 -4.17 -2.69
CA CYS A 35 -11.32 -3.01 -2.05
C CYS A 35 -10.39 -1.80 -1.97
N MET A 36 -9.07 -2.01 -1.91
CA MET A 36 -8.12 -0.92 -1.75
C MET A 36 -8.07 0.03 -2.98
N PRO A 37 -8.10 -0.45 -4.25
CA PRO A 37 -8.07 0.42 -5.44
C PRO A 37 -9.22 1.45 -5.50
N THR A 38 -10.32 1.17 -4.82
CA THR A 38 -11.49 2.05 -4.73
C THR A 38 -11.52 2.89 -3.45
N GLY A 39 -10.52 2.76 -2.58
CA GLY A 39 -10.46 3.47 -1.30
C GLY A 39 -11.35 2.86 -0.20
N PHE A 40 -11.67 1.57 -0.30
CA PHE A 40 -12.58 0.85 0.60
C PHE A 40 -13.97 1.50 0.68
N THR A 41 -14.64 1.61 -0.46
CA THR A 41 -16.03 2.08 -0.55
C THR A 41 -17.03 1.18 0.21
N THR A 42 -18.31 1.50 0.13
CA THR A 42 -19.39 0.67 0.70
C THR A 42 -19.24 -0.80 0.34
N GLY A 43 -19.40 -1.69 1.33
CA GLY A 43 -19.20 -3.14 1.18
C GLY A 43 -17.80 -3.63 1.55
N CYS A 44 -16.81 -2.74 1.68
CA CYS A 44 -15.42 -3.10 1.99
C CYS A 44 -15.05 -3.00 3.48
N GLY A 45 -16.02 -3.04 4.39
CA GLY A 45 -15.81 -2.82 5.82
C GLY A 45 -14.86 -3.83 6.47
N GLU A 46 -15.06 -5.13 6.21
CA GLU A 46 -14.22 -6.20 6.75
C GLU A 46 -12.81 -6.16 6.14
N ALA A 47 -12.70 -5.90 4.82
CA ALA A 47 -11.41 -5.72 4.17
C ALA A 47 -10.65 -4.51 4.74
N LYS A 48 -11.33 -3.38 4.99
CA LYS A 48 -10.72 -2.20 5.63
C LYS A 48 -10.25 -2.51 7.04
N LYS A 49 -11.00 -3.31 7.79
CA LYS A 49 -10.62 -3.75 9.13
C LYS A 49 -9.40 -4.66 9.09
N ALA A 50 -9.37 -5.63 8.19
CA ALA A 50 -8.21 -6.51 7.98
C ALA A 50 -6.97 -5.72 7.56
N PHE A 51 -7.11 -4.77 6.64
CA PHE A 51 -6.03 -3.84 6.26
C PHE A 51 -5.47 -3.10 7.48
N LYS A 52 -6.34 -2.47 8.29
CA LYS A 52 -5.93 -1.74 9.50
C LYS A 52 -5.24 -2.65 10.50
N ASP A 53 -5.72 -3.88 10.66
CA ASP A 53 -5.11 -4.89 11.53
C ASP A 53 -3.69 -5.22 11.08
N ARG A 54 -3.48 -5.48 9.79
CA ARG A 54 -2.15 -5.77 9.22
C ARG A 54 -1.17 -4.62 9.44
N VAL A 55 -1.57 -3.38 9.13
CA VAL A 55 -0.75 -2.19 9.32
C VAL A 55 -0.36 -2.01 10.79
N LYS A 56 -1.30 -2.15 11.73
CA LYS A 56 -1.04 -2.03 13.17
C LYS A 56 -0.12 -3.12 13.71
N HIS A 57 -0.09 -4.28 13.07
CA HIS A 57 0.81 -5.39 13.40
C HIS A 57 2.09 -5.38 12.57
N PHE A 58 2.41 -4.27 11.88
CA PHE A 58 3.61 -4.12 11.05
C PHE A 58 3.77 -5.21 9.99
N LYS A 59 2.65 -5.73 9.49
CA LYS A 59 2.60 -6.62 8.33
C LYS A 59 2.42 -5.77 7.07
N SER A 60 2.86 -6.30 5.93
CA SER A 60 2.54 -5.71 4.62
C SER A 60 1.02 -5.48 4.51
N PRO A 61 0.55 -4.31 4.05
CA PRO A 61 -0.87 -3.99 4.06
C PRO A 61 -1.71 -4.93 3.18
N LEU A 62 -1.10 -5.48 2.13
CA LEU A 62 -1.67 -6.53 1.30
C LEU A 62 -1.12 -7.90 1.73
N PRO A 63 -1.96 -8.94 1.83
CA PRO A 63 -1.47 -10.31 1.93
C PRO A 63 -0.78 -10.72 0.63
N SER A 64 0.03 -11.78 0.68
CA SER A 64 0.60 -12.35 -0.54
C SER A 64 -0.52 -12.71 -1.51
N PHE A 65 -0.44 -12.19 -2.74
CA PHE A 65 -1.47 -12.39 -3.76
C PHE A 65 -1.71 -13.87 -4.03
N MET A 66 -0.65 -14.69 -4.07
CA MET A 66 -0.75 -16.14 -4.29
C MET A 66 -1.59 -16.86 -3.24
N GLY A 67 -1.58 -16.39 -1.99
CA GLY A 67 -2.41 -16.97 -0.92
C GLY A 67 -3.89 -16.57 -1.01
N CYS A 68 -4.22 -15.65 -1.91
CA CYS A 68 -5.57 -15.19 -2.20
C CYS A 68 -6.09 -15.65 -3.57
N MET A 69 -5.25 -16.28 -4.38
CA MET A 69 -5.70 -16.93 -5.60
C MET A 69 -6.46 -18.20 -5.25
N VAL A 70 -7.72 -18.27 -5.64
CA VAL A 70 -8.47 -19.52 -5.65
C VAL A 70 -7.98 -20.32 -6.86
N ASP A 71 -7.50 -21.53 -6.62
CA ASP A 71 -7.05 -22.44 -7.68
C ASP A 71 -8.26 -22.80 -8.57
N SER A 72 -8.39 -22.11 -9.70
CA SER A 72 -9.60 -22.13 -10.54
C SER A 72 -9.49 -23.07 -11.73
N GLY A 73 -8.52 -24.01 -11.73
CA GLY A 73 -8.35 -25.04 -12.78
C GLY A 73 -8.19 -24.47 -14.19
N THR A 74 -7.95 -23.17 -14.32
CA THR A 74 -7.81 -22.44 -15.57
C THR A 74 -6.32 -22.33 -15.87
N ASP A 75 -5.92 -22.63 -17.10
CA ASP A 75 -4.53 -22.55 -17.55
C ASP A 75 -3.88 -21.24 -17.07
N SER A 76 -2.84 -21.36 -16.24
CA SER A 76 -2.11 -20.25 -15.62
C SER A 76 -1.45 -19.30 -16.62
N SER A 77 -1.50 -19.64 -17.92
CA SER A 77 -0.96 -18.86 -19.03
C SER A 77 -1.76 -17.59 -19.36
N GLN A 78 -2.92 -17.35 -18.72
CA GLN A 78 -3.73 -16.13 -18.89
C GLN A 78 -3.99 -15.35 -17.59
N ALA A 79 -3.33 -15.70 -16.48
CA ALA A 79 -3.50 -14.95 -15.24
C ALA A 79 -2.75 -13.61 -15.32
N SER A 80 -3.46 -12.51 -15.06
CA SER A 80 -2.82 -11.19 -14.93
C SER A 80 -1.80 -11.20 -13.80
N GLU A 81 -0.66 -10.55 -14.02
CA GLU A 81 0.34 -10.33 -12.98
C GLU A 81 -0.14 -9.20 -12.08
N ILE A 82 -0.57 -9.54 -10.87
CA ILE A 82 -0.99 -8.57 -9.86
C ILE A 82 0.10 -8.42 -8.81
N THR A 83 0.61 -7.20 -8.66
CA THR A 83 1.65 -6.86 -7.68
C THR A 83 1.28 -5.59 -6.91
N SER A 84 2.06 -5.28 -5.88
CA SER A 84 1.90 -4.07 -5.10
C SER A 84 3.24 -3.40 -4.81
N ARG A 85 3.22 -2.07 -4.75
CA ARG A 85 4.36 -1.26 -4.33
C ARG A 85 3.97 -0.48 -3.07
N GLU A 86 4.84 -0.55 -2.09
CA GLU A 86 4.73 0.20 -0.84
C GLU A 86 5.76 1.31 -0.81
N GLY A 87 5.43 2.43 -0.18
CA GLY A 87 6.36 3.54 -0.04
C GLY A 87 5.92 4.54 1.01
N ARG A 88 6.61 5.67 1.04
CA ARG A 88 6.34 6.78 1.97
C ARG A 88 6.04 8.05 1.20
N ALA A 89 5.20 8.90 1.79
CA ALA A 89 4.84 10.18 1.21
C ALA A 89 4.90 11.28 2.26
N ALA A 90 5.47 12.43 1.88
CA ALA A 90 5.48 13.61 2.73
C ALA A 90 4.17 14.36 2.57
N TYR A 91 3.53 14.73 3.67
CA TYR A 91 2.30 15.50 3.66
C TYR A 91 2.57 16.96 3.98
N SER A 92 2.07 17.85 3.13
CA SER A 92 1.98 19.28 3.39
C SER A 92 0.49 19.67 3.49
N PRO A 93 0.03 20.19 4.64
CA PRO A 93 -1.35 20.64 4.77
C PRO A 93 -1.59 21.88 3.91
N ARG A 94 -2.86 22.26 3.76
CA ARG A 94 -3.22 23.55 3.17
C ARG A 94 -2.63 24.70 3.99
N TYR A 95 -2.08 25.69 3.31
CA TYR A 95 -1.57 26.93 3.94
C TYR A 95 -1.76 28.12 2.99
N GLU A 96 -1.50 29.32 3.49
CA GLU A 96 -1.46 30.53 2.67
C GLU A 96 -0.02 30.97 2.46
N GLU A 97 0.31 31.29 1.22
CA GLU A 97 1.60 31.84 0.84
C GLU A 97 1.47 33.33 0.56
N CYS A 98 2.38 34.12 1.12
CA CYS A 98 2.44 35.53 0.81
C CYS A 98 2.97 35.74 -0.61
N VAL A 99 2.15 36.32 -1.50
CA VAL A 99 2.50 36.56 -2.90
C VAL A 99 2.80 38.03 -3.21
N SER A 100 2.48 38.93 -2.28
CA SER A 100 2.84 40.35 -2.39
C SER A 100 3.20 40.92 -1.03
N TRP A 101 4.25 41.75 -1.01
CA TRP A 101 4.73 42.42 0.20
C TRP A 101 4.50 43.92 0.07
N GLY A 102 4.11 44.55 1.17
CA GLY A 102 3.99 46.00 1.30
C GLY A 102 4.58 46.50 2.60
N HIS A 103 4.34 47.77 2.90
CA HIS A 103 4.74 48.39 4.15
C HIS A 103 3.49 48.87 4.92
N SER A 104 3.48 48.65 6.22
CA SER A 104 2.45 49.19 7.11
C SER A 104 2.60 50.72 7.22
N PHE A 105 1.63 51.40 7.83
CA PHE A 105 1.74 52.84 8.14
C PHE A 105 2.94 53.18 9.04
N LYS A 106 3.49 52.18 9.76
CA LYS A 106 4.72 52.31 10.57
C LYS A 106 6.00 51.94 9.81
N GLY A 107 5.90 51.65 8.50
CA GLY A 107 7.02 51.26 7.65
C GLY A 107 7.42 49.77 7.74
N GLU A 108 6.74 48.96 8.54
CA GLU A 108 7.07 47.55 8.74
C GLU A 108 6.69 46.73 7.50
N LYS A 109 7.54 45.77 7.10
CA LYS A 109 7.23 44.86 5.99
C LYS A 109 6.09 43.93 6.39
N VAL A 110 4.98 43.97 5.67
CA VAL A 110 3.79 43.13 5.90
C VAL A 110 3.38 42.44 4.62
N CYS A 111 2.77 41.26 4.74
CA CYS A 111 2.16 40.62 3.59
C CYS A 111 0.90 41.40 3.18
N SER A 112 0.83 41.82 1.91
CA SER A 112 -0.29 42.59 1.37
C SER A 112 -1.26 41.74 0.55
N ALA A 113 -0.83 40.56 0.09
CA ALA A 113 -1.70 39.62 -0.60
C ALA A 113 -1.29 38.16 -0.34
N TRP A 114 -2.29 37.32 -0.09
CA TRP A 114 -2.13 35.90 0.19
C TRP A 114 -2.70 35.05 -0.95
N ARG A 115 -2.08 33.90 -1.19
CA ARG A 115 -2.56 32.88 -2.12
C ARG A 115 -2.77 31.56 -1.38
N PRO A 116 -3.93 30.90 -1.52
CA PRO A 116 -4.12 29.58 -0.96
C PRO A 116 -3.26 28.56 -1.69
N VAL A 117 -2.56 27.71 -0.93
CA VAL A 117 -1.80 26.57 -1.44
C VAL A 117 -2.53 25.29 -1.00
N PRO A 118 -2.92 24.40 -1.95
CA PRO A 118 -3.64 23.18 -1.62
C PRO A 118 -2.77 22.23 -0.79
N SER A 119 -3.42 21.33 -0.05
CA SER A 119 -2.72 20.23 0.61
C SER A 119 -2.12 19.27 -0.41
N LYS A 120 -0.95 18.71 -0.09
CA LYS A 120 -0.16 17.88 -1.01
C LYS A 120 0.36 16.62 -0.33
N LEU A 121 0.35 15.52 -1.07
CA LEU A 121 1.11 14.31 -0.76
C LEU A 121 2.22 14.15 -1.80
N TYR A 122 3.47 14.23 -1.36
CA TYR A 122 4.65 14.03 -2.20
C TYR A 122 5.09 12.58 -2.10
N LYS A 123 4.76 11.79 -3.11
CA LYS A 123 5.06 10.36 -3.15
C LYS A 123 6.57 10.12 -3.26
N ASP A 124 7.04 9.04 -2.64
CA ASP A 124 8.46 8.66 -2.55
C ASP A 124 9.35 9.69 -1.86
N GLN A 125 8.75 10.57 -1.03
CA GLN A 125 9.46 11.55 -0.22
C GLN A 125 9.07 11.41 1.25
N SER A 126 10.00 11.76 2.14
CA SER A 126 9.73 11.90 3.57
C SER A 126 9.80 13.36 3.97
N CYS A 127 9.00 13.74 4.96
CA CYS A 127 9.08 15.06 5.55
C CYS A 127 10.32 15.17 6.44
N VAL A 128 11.30 15.95 6.01
CA VAL A 128 12.57 16.15 6.72
C VAL A 128 12.63 17.57 7.23
N THR A 129 13.02 17.75 8.50
CA THR A 129 13.33 19.06 9.07
C THR A 129 14.83 19.24 9.21
N SER A 130 15.37 20.29 8.61
CA SER A 130 16.76 20.71 8.79
C SER A 130 16.98 21.14 10.23
N ARG A 131 18.02 20.58 10.88
CA ARG A 131 18.37 20.90 12.27
C ARG A 131 18.80 22.35 12.46
N ASP A 132 19.42 22.94 11.43
CA ASP A 132 20.06 24.26 11.55
C ASP A 132 19.11 25.40 11.19
N THR A 133 18.24 25.20 10.20
CA THR A 133 17.40 26.26 9.63
C THR A 133 15.93 26.13 9.98
N SER A 134 15.54 25.05 10.69
CA SER A 134 14.13 24.63 10.85
C SER A 134 13.36 24.50 9.53
N HIS A 135 14.07 24.49 8.38
CA HIS A 135 13.47 24.36 7.07
C HIS A 135 12.93 22.95 6.89
N ARG A 136 11.76 22.83 6.29
CA ARG A 136 11.12 21.55 6.02
C ARG A 136 11.15 21.24 4.54
N THR A 137 11.51 20.01 4.21
CA THR A 137 11.53 19.48 2.85
C THR A 137 10.62 18.25 2.78
N PRO A 138 9.56 18.24 1.97
CA PRO A 138 9.04 19.37 1.17
C PRO A 138 8.61 20.58 2.00
N THR A 139 8.57 21.76 1.35
CA THR A 139 8.19 23.01 2.01
C THR A 139 6.83 22.87 2.71
N GLN A 140 6.77 23.32 3.97
CA GLN A 140 5.58 23.21 4.82
C GLN A 140 5.09 21.77 5.07
N CYS A 141 5.92 20.74 4.88
CA CYS A 141 5.51 19.39 5.25
C CYS A 141 5.33 19.26 6.78
N THR A 142 4.34 18.51 7.24
CA THR A 142 4.06 18.30 8.67
C THR A 142 4.19 16.87 9.12
N ALA A 143 4.06 15.91 8.19
CA ALA A 143 4.07 14.50 8.50
C ALA A 143 4.65 13.67 7.35
N THR A 144 5.04 12.44 7.66
CA THR A 144 5.31 11.40 6.66
C THR A 144 4.30 10.28 6.87
N TYR A 145 3.62 9.89 5.80
CA TYR A 145 2.66 8.80 5.77
C TYR A 145 3.17 7.67 4.88
N GLU A 146 2.48 6.54 4.94
CA GLU A 146 2.74 5.39 4.09
C GLU A 146 1.73 5.36 2.95
N TYR A 147 2.09 4.69 1.86
CA TYR A 147 1.17 4.42 0.79
C TYR A 147 1.38 3.01 0.24
N THR A 148 0.30 2.45 -0.30
CA THR A 148 0.34 1.23 -1.09
C THR A 148 -0.37 1.49 -2.41
N GLU A 149 0.23 1.07 -3.50
CA GLU A 149 -0.38 1.09 -4.82
C GLU A 149 -0.34 -0.31 -5.43
N MET A 150 -1.34 -0.60 -6.24
CA MET A 150 -1.47 -1.89 -6.92
C MET A 150 -1.11 -1.74 -8.38
N TRP A 151 -0.58 -2.82 -8.94
CA TRP A 151 -0.20 -2.92 -10.34
C TRP A 151 -0.78 -4.19 -10.91
N MET A 152 -1.35 -4.09 -12.11
CA MET A 152 -1.88 -5.20 -12.89
C MET A 152 -1.24 -5.13 -14.27
N ASP A 153 -0.53 -6.18 -14.66
CA ASP A 153 0.14 -6.28 -15.96
C ASP A 153 1.06 -5.07 -16.24
N GLY A 154 1.78 -4.64 -15.21
CA GLY A 154 2.72 -3.50 -15.28
C GLY A 154 2.06 -2.11 -15.32
N GLN A 155 0.72 -2.02 -15.25
CA GLN A 155 -0.01 -0.75 -15.17
C GLN A 155 -0.58 -0.52 -13.78
N ARG A 156 -0.59 0.73 -13.32
CA ARG A 156 -1.16 1.09 -12.02
C ARG A 156 -2.67 0.80 -12.02
N TYR A 157 -3.11 0.00 -11.05
CA TYR A 157 -4.50 -0.39 -10.87
C TYR A 157 -5.12 0.38 -9.70
N GLY A 158 -5.93 1.38 -10.04
CA GLY A 158 -6.54 2.30 -9.07
C GLY A 158 -5.61 3.41 -8.60
N GLU A 159 -6.08 4.15 -7.60
CA GLU A 159 -5.30 5.23 -6.98
C GLU A 159 -4.45 4.69 -5.81
N PRO A 160 -3.26 5.26 -5.56
CA PRO A 160 -2.49 4.92 -4.37
C PRO A 160 -3.30 5.19 -3.09
N TYR A 161 -3.28 4.24 -2.17
CA TYR A 161 -3.95 4.37 -0.89
C TYR A 161 -2.96 4.84 0.17
N PHE A 162 -3.15 6.05 0.69
CA PHE A 162 -2.28 6.67 1.70
C PHE A 162 -2.86 6.49 3.10
N TYR A 163 -2.01 6.20 4.08
CA TYR A 163 -2.43 5.90 5.44
C TYR A 163 -1.38 6.22 6.50
N ASN A 164 -1.84 6.38 7.75
CA ASN A 164 -0.97 6.49 8.92
C ASN A 164 -0.64 5.12 9.53
N HIS A 165 0.17 5.07 10.59
CA HIS A 165 0.53 3.81 11.28
C HIS A 165 -0.66 3.03 11.89
N ASN A 166 -1.86 3.60 11.94
CA ASN A 166 -3.08 2.92 12.38
C ASN A 166 -3.92 2.37 11.22
N GLY A 167 -3.46 2.56 9.98
CA GLY A 167 -4.19 2.25 8.76
C GLY A 167 -5.34 3.22 8.46
N ASP A 168 -5.38 4.39 9.10
CA ASP A 168 -6.38 5.42 8.79
C ASP A 168 -5.99 6.17 7.52
N THR A 169 -6.95 6.35 6.63
CA THR A 169 -6.78 6.99 5.32
C THR A 169 -6.32 8.43 5.47
N ILE A 170 -5.36 8.84 4.64
CA ILE A 170 -4.93 10.23 4.49
C ILE A 170 -5.30 10.69 3.09
N THR A 171 -5.90 11.86 2.99
CA THR A 171 -6.26 12.48 1.72
C THR A 171 -5.57 13.83 1.58
N ALA A 172 -5.28 14.23 0.34
CA ALA A 172 -4.81 15.56 0.01
C ALA A 172 -5.54 16.07 -1.24
N ASP A 173 -5.53 17.39 -1.42
CA ASP A 173 -6.10 18.03 -2.61
C ASP A 173 -5.32 17.67 -3.88
N VAL A 174 -4.01 17.42 -3.75
CA VAL A 174 -3.10 17.09 -4.86
C VAL A 174 -2.12 16.00 -4.43
N ILE A 175 -1.92 15.00 -5.30
CA ILE A 175 -0.84 14.03 -5.18
C ILE A 175 0.26 14.44 -6.16
N ILE A 176 1.49 14.53 -5.68
CA ILE A 176 2.69 14.83 -6.45
C ILE A 176 3.45 13.51 -6.63
N GLU A 177 3.43 12.99 -7.86
CA GLU A 177 4.23 11.84 -8.30
C GLU A 177 5.69 12.27 -8.54
N ASN A 178 6.61 11.30 -8.52
CA ASN A 178 8.05 11.52 -8.78
C ASN A 178 8.49 10.77 -10.04
#